data_AF-A0AA42ZA09-F1
#
_entry.id   AF-A0AA42ZA09-F1
#
_cell.length_a   1.000
_cell.length_b   1.000
_cell.length_c   1.000
_cell.angle_alpha   90.00
_cell.angle_beta   90.00
_cell.angle_gamma   90.00
#
_symmetry.space_group_name_H-M   'P 1'
#
loop_
_entity.id
_entity.type
_entity.pdbx_description
1 polymer ?
#
loop_
_entity_poly.entity_id
_entity_poly.type
_entity_poly.pdbx_seq_one_letter_code
_entity_poly.pdbx_strand_id
1 'polypeptide(L)'
;MKQRLIAFFTFLFPLVTLAQEGAEMGLDERVNEKFMPIAVWWESFILTPITIAGYDIPVVLLLLVIGATFFTFYFKFPNVLKFPLAINTVRGKYDELEGPEGHGVEKAEVNIVDGDIPDTIRDESKEGEVSHFQALATAVSGTVGLGNIAGVAVAIAVGGPGATFWMIMCGLIGMSTKFVECTLGVKYRDVGEDGTVYGGPMYYLSRGLKENGYKRLGQVLAVVFA
;
A
#
# COMPACT_ATOMS: atom_id res chain seq x y z
N MET A 1 -54.88 28.49 -22.16
CA MET A 1 -53.41 28.51 -22.27
C MET A 1 -52.71 27.43 -21.44
N LYS A 2 -53.11 27.18 -20.18
CA LYS A 2 -52.47 26.17 -19.31
C LYS A 2 -52.44 24.74 -19.89
N GLN A 3 -53.52 24.27 -20.51
CA GLN A 3 -53.56 22.90 -21.06
C GLN A 3 -52.68 22.70 -22.30
N ARG A 4 -52.46 23.74 -23.11
CA ARG A 4 -51.53 23.68 -24.25
C ARG A 4 -50.06 23.69 -23.79
N LEU A 5 -49.78 24.35 -22.67
CA LEU A 5 -48.46 24.37 -22.05
C LEU A 5 -48.10 23.00 -21.45
N ILE A 6 -49.06 22.36 -20.77
CA ILE A 6 -48.89 21.02 -20.19
C ILE A 6 -48.66 19.99 -21.31
N ALA A 7 -49.45 20.03 -22.38
CA ALA A 7 -49.26 19.13 -23.53
C ALA A 7 -47.89 19.30 -24.22
N PHE A 8 -47.38 20.54 -24.29
CA PHE A 8 -46.05 20.82 -24.83
C PHE A 8 -44.93 20.24 -23.96
N PHE A 9 -45.04 20.33 -22.63
CA PHE A 9 -44.08 19.72 -21.71
C PHE A 9 -44.14 18.18 -21.71
N THR A 10 -45.33 17.58 -21.86
CA THR A 10 -45.47 16.12 -21.97
C THR A 10 -44.90 15.58 -23.28
N PHE A 11 -44.92 16.37 -24.36
CA PHE A 11 -44.32 15.98 -25.65
C PHE A 11 -42.79 16.17 -25.70
N LEU A 12 -42.23 17.01 -24.83
CA LEU A 12 -40.78 17.21 -24.67
C LEU A 12 -40.12 16.16 -23.76
N PHE A 13 -40.88 15.50 -22.89
CA PHE A 13 -40.37 14.50 -21.96
C PHE A 13 -39.68 13.29 -22.65
N PRO A 14 -40.19 12.74 -23.78
CA PRO A 14 -39.52 11.63 -24.49
C PRO A 14 -38.21 12.04 -25.18
N LEU A 15 -38.04 13.33 -25.50
CA LEU A 15 -36.82 13.85 -26.13
C LEU A 15 -35.67 13.97 -25.13
N VAL A 16 -35.96 14.17 -23.85
CA VAL A 16 -34.95 14.18 -22.78
C VAL A 16 -34.46 12.76 -22.45
N THR A 17 -35.34 11.76 -22.51
CA THR A 17 -34.95 10.35 -22.32
C THR A 17 -34.14 9.78 -23.49
N LEU A 18 -34.42 10.20 -24.73
CA LEU A 18 -33.60 9.82 -25.91
C LEU A 18 -32.23 10.53 -25.93
N ALA A 19 -32.09 11.69 -25.30
CA ALA A 19 -30.80 12.37 -25.14
C ALA A 19 -29.88 11.69 -24.11
N GLN A 20 -30.42 10.84 -23.23
CA GLN A 20 -29.64 10.04 -22.29
C GLN A 20 -29.15 8.70 -22.88
N GLU A 21 -29.62 8.30 -24.08
CA GLU A 21 -29.13 7.08 -24.77
C GLU A 21 -27.78 7.29 -25.48
N GLY A 22 -27.27 8.52 -25.51
CA GLY A 22 -25.85 8.78 -25.74
C GLY A 22 -25.10 8.64 -24.42
N ALA A 23 -24.90 7.41 -23.95
CA ALA A 23 -24.05 7.14 -22.79
C ALA A 23 -22.61 7.58 -23.11
N GLU A 24 -22.29 8.85 -22.87
CA GLU A 24 -20.91 9.27 -22.70
C GLU A 24 -20.36 8.47 -21.53
N MET A 25 -19.52 7.46 -21.83
CA MET A 25 -18.78 6.74 -20.81
C MET A 25 -18.18 7.76 -19.83
N GLY A 26 -18.52 7.64 -18.55
CA GLY A 26 -17.95 8.49 -17.50
C GLY A 26 -16.42 8.39 -17.52
N LEU A 27 -15.74 9.43 -17.03
CA LEU A 27 -14.27 9.45 -16.98
C LEU A 27 -13.72 8.18 -16.31
N ASP A 28 -14.36 7.74 -15.23
CA ASP A 28 -14.02 6.53 -14.48
C ASP A 28 -14.18 5.25 -15.32
N GLU A 29 -15.28 5.15 -16.08
CA GLU A 29 -15.55 4.02 -16.97
C GLU A 29 -14.52 3.95 -18.11
N ARG A 30 -14.16 5.10 -18.69
CA ARG A 30 -13.13 5.20 -19.75
C ARG A 30 -11.74 4.84 -19.25
N VAL A 31 -11.40 5.23 -18.01
CA VAL A 31 -10.14 4.86 -17.37
C VAL A 31 -10.14 3.37 -17.07
N ASN A 32 -11.23 2.85 -16.53
CA ASN A 32 -11.40 1.44 -16.22
C ASN A 32 -11.24 0.60 -17.50
N GLU A 33 -11.97 0.89 -18.59
CA GLU A 33 -11.91 0.12 -19.83
C GLU A 33 -10.48 0.05 -20.42
N LYS A 34 -9.70 1.13 -20.30
CA LYS A 34 -8.29 1.15 -20.73
C LYS A 34 -7.34 0.41 -19.79
N PHE A 35 -7.64 0.40 -18.49
CA PHE A 35 -6.79 -0.23 -17.48
C PHE A 35 -7.07 -1.72 -17.31
N MET A 36 -8.34 -2.14 -17.46
CA MET A 36 -8.79 -3.53 -17.36
C MET A 36 -7.97 -4.53 -18.18
N PRO A 37 -7.62 -4.31 -19.46
CA PRO A 37 -6.83 -5.29 -20.21
C PRO A 37 -5.44 -5.53 -19.61
N ILE A 38 -4.83 -4.49 -19.03
CA ILE A 38 -3.52 -4.59 -18.37
C ILE A 38 -3.68 -5.32 -17.04
N ALA A 39 -4.69 -4.95 -16.25
CA ALA A 39 -4.99 -5.58 -14.97
C ALA A 39 -5.26 -7.08 -15.12
N VAL A 40 -6.11 -7.48 -16.07
CA VAL A 40 -6.46 -8.89 -16.33
C VAL A 40 -5.25 -9.68 -16.83
N TRP A 41 -4.43 -9.09 -17.70
CA TRP A 41 -3.20 -9.74 -18.15
C TRP A 41 -2.24 -10.01 -16.97
N TRP A 42 -2.04 -9.01 -16.13
CA TRP A 42 -1.19 -9.11 -14.94
C TRP A 42 -1.73 -10.11 -13.91
N GLU A 43 -3.04 -10.05 -13.65
CA GLU A 43 -3.74 -10.97 -12.77
C GLU A 43 -3.59 -12.42 -13.25
N SER A 44 -3.80 -12.67 -14.54
CA SER A 44 -3.66 -14.01 -15.14
C SER A 44 -2.23 -14.55 -15.02
N PHE A 45 -1.23 -13.68 -15.20
CA PHE A 45 0.17 -14.05 -15.06
C PHE A 45 0.54 -14.40 -13.61
N ILE A 46 0.13 -13.57 -12.64
CA ILE A 46 0.46 -13.75 -11.23
C ILE A 46 -0.35 -14.88 -10.58
N LEU A 47 -1.63 -14.98 -10.93
CA LEU A 47 -2.57 -15.96 -10.39
C LEU A 47 -2.61 -17.26 -11.20
N THR A 48 -1.60 -17.52 -12.05
CA THR A 48 -1.49 -18.80 -12.75
C THR A 48 -1.57 -19.95 -11.74
N PRO A 49 -2.58 -20.82 -11.83
CA PRO A 49 -2.75 -21.90 -10.87
C PRO A 49 -1.82 -23.07 -11.18
N ILE A 50 -1.28 -23.69 -10.13
CA ILE A 50 -0.64 -25.00 -10.19
C ILE A 50 -1.46 -25.95 -9.32
N THR A 51 -1.88 -27.07 -9.91
CA THR A 51 -2.61 -28.10 -9.19
C THR A 51 -1.64 -28.91 -8.34
N ILE A 52 -1.76 -28.80 -7.02
CA ILE A 52 -0.99 -29.57 -6.04
C ILE A 52 -1.97 -30.35 -5.17
N ALA A 53 -1.81 -31.67 -5.11
CA ALA A 53 -2.66 -32.54 -4.29
C ALA A 53 -4.18 -32.38 -4.55
N GLY A 54 -4.56 -32.03 -5.80
CA GLY A 54 -5.96 -31.84 -6.20
C GLY A 54 -6.53 -30.44 -5.93
N TYR A 55 -5.71 -29.49 -5.47
CA TYR A 55 -6.10 -28.09 -5.24
C TYR A 55 -5.36 -27.16 -6.19
N ASP A 56 -6.07 -26.19 -6.76
CA ASP A 56 -5.49 -25.17 -7.63
C ASP A 56 -4.94 -24.03 -6.79
N ILE A 57 -3.61 -23.96 -6.68
CA ILE A 57 -2.91 -22.97 -5.87
C ILE A 57 -2.23 -21.95 -6.79
N PRO A 58 -2.49 -20.64 -6.62
CA PRO A 58 -1.79 -19.60 -7.38
C PRO A 58 -0.27 -19.64 -7.14
N VAL A 59 0.53 -19.58 -8.20
CA VAL A 59 2.01 -19.56 -8.13
C VAL A 59 2.51 -18.45 -7.20
N VAL A 60 1.90 -17.27 -7.26
CA VAL A 60 2.28 -16.15 -6.39
C VAL A 60 2.17 -16.50 -4.91
N LEU A 61 1.17 -17.29 -4.51
CA LEU A 61 0.99 -17.65 -3.11
C LEU A 61 2.15 -18.51 -2.63
N LEU A 62 2.60 -19.46 -3.45
CA LEU A 62 3.78 -20.27 -3.16
C LEU A 62 5.04 -19.41 -3.04
N LEU A 63 5.25 -18.48 -3.98
CA LEU A 63 6.37 -17.55 -3.95
C LEU A 63 6.37 -16.69 -2.68
N LEU A 64 5.21 -16.15 -2.29
CA LEU A 64 5.05 -15.33 -1.09
C LEU A 64 5.32 -16.13 0.19
N VAL A 65 4.78 -17.34 0.31
CA VAL A 65 5.00 -18.20 1.49
C VAL A 65 6.46 -18.61 1.61
N ILE A 66 7.10 -19.01 0.50
CA ILE A 66 8.52 -19.38 0.49
C ILE A 66 9.39 -18.18 0.88
N GLY A 67 9.16 -17.01 0.27
CA GLY A 67 9.91 -15.79 0.56
C GLY A 67 9.73 -15.34 2.01
N ALA A 68 8.50 -15.32 2.51
CA ALA A 68 8.19 -15.00 3.90
C ALA A 68 8.89 -15.95 4.86
N THR A 69 8.79 -17.26 4.60
CA THR A 69 9.45 -18.30 5.40
C THR A 69 10.96 -18.10 5.42
N PHE A 70 11.58 -17.87 4.26
CA PHE A 70 13.01 -17.58 4.15
C PHE A 70 13.41 -16.38 5.01
N PHE A 71 12.70 -15.24 4.89
CA PHE A 71 13.01 -14.05 5.67
C PHE A 71 12.77 -14.26 7.17
N THR A 72 11.71 -14.98 7.55
CA THR A 72 11.45 -15.34 8.95
C THR A 72 12.64 -16.08 9.55
N PHE A 73 13.17 -17.11 8.89
CA PHE A 73 14.33 -17.84 9.41
C PHE A 73 15.63 -17.04 9.33
N TYR A 74 15.89 -16.38 8.20
CA TYR A 74 17.12 -15.61 7.98
C TYR A 74 17.29 -14.50 9.03
N PHE A 75 16.21 -13.77 9.34
CA PHE A 75 16.21 -12.70 10.35
C PHE A 75 15.88 -13.19 11.77
N LYS A 76 15.84 -14.52 11.99
CA LYS A 76 15.61 -15.16 13.30
C LYS A 76 14.29 -14.74 13.96
N PHE A 77 13.19 -14.83 13.24
CA PHE A 77 11.83 -14.56 13.72
C PHE A 77 11.63 -13.11 14.23
N PRO A 78 11.88 -12.09 13.38
CA PRO A 78 11.76 -10.69 13.78
C PRO A 78 10.33 -10.33 14.24
N ASN A 79 9.32 -10.97 13.63
CA ASN A 79 7.91 -10.87 13.97
C ASN A 79 7.57 -11.26 15.42
N VAL A 80 8.37 -12.12 16.06
CA VAL A 80 8.18 -12.51 17.47
C VAL A 80 9.15 -11.75 18.37
N LEU A 81 10.45 -11.75 18.02
CA LEU A 81 11.49 -11.21 18.88
C LEU A 81 11.44 -9.69 18.99
N LYS A 82 11.11 -8.99 17.90
CA LYS A 82 11.12 -7.52 17.83
C LYS A 82 9.73 -6.91 18.03
N PHE A 83 8.70 -7.71 18.25
CA PHE A 83 7.34 -7.21 18.48
C PHE A 83 7.26 -6.23 19.67
N PRO A 84 7.87 -6.50 20.85
CA PRO A 84 7.85 -5.55 21.95
C PRO A 84 8.58 -4.23 21.64
N LEU A 85 9.68 -4.31 20.88
CA LEU A 85 10.43 -3.15 20.43
C LEU A 85 9.57 -2.28 19.51
N ALA A 86 8.87 -2.88 18.55
CA ALA A 86 7.97 -2.19 17.65
C ALA A 86 6.84 -1.46 18.40
N ILE A 87 6.22 -2.12 19.39
CA ILE A 87 5.19 -1.49 20.23
C ILE A 87 5.72 -0.29 21.02
N ASN A 88 6.92 -0.41 21.59
CA ASN A 88 7.54 0.71 22.31
C ASN A 88 7.91 1.86 21.38
N THR A 89 8.30 1.55 20.13
CA THR A 89 8.64 2.55 19.10
C THR A 89 7.40 3.35 18.70
N VAL A 90 6.29 2.69 18.36
CA VAL A 90 5.05 3.39 17.98
C VAL A 90 4.37 4.13 19.14
N ARG A 91 4.75 3.81 20.39
CA ARG A 91 4.35 4.53 21.60
C ARG A 91 5.21 5.76 21.88
N GLY A 92 6.24 6.02 21.07
CA GLY A 92 7.14 7.16 21.23
C GLY A 92 8.23 6.98 22.29
N LYS A 93 8.48 5.75 22.76
CA LYS A 93 9.48 5.50 23.83
C LYS A 93 10.91 5.83 23.39
N TYR A 94 11.18 5.83 22.07
CA TYR A 94 12.52 5.95 21.51
C TYR A 94 12.72 7.22 20.68
N ASP A 95 11.74 8.13 20.64
CA ASP A 95 11.79 9.35 19.82
C ASP A 95 12.98 10.26 20.21
N GLU A 96 13.43 10.16 21.46
CA GLU A 96 14.63 10.86 21.94
C GLU A 96 15.95 10.41 21.27
N LEU A 97 16.02 9.15 20.81
CA LEU A 97 17.19 8.59 20.12
C LEU A 97 17.32 9.10 18.69
N GLU A 98 16.24 9.65 18.14
CA GLU A 98 16.18 10.27 16.82
C GLU A 98 16.51 11.78 16.89
N GLY A 99 16.88 12.26 18.08
CA GLY A 99 17.49 13.55 18.27
C GLY A 99 18.86 13.69 17.55
N PRO A 100 19.43 14.90 17.56
CA PRO A 100 20.51 15.34 16.66
C PRO A 100 21.85 14.66 16.95
N GLU A 101 21.96 13.94 18.06
CA GLU A 101 23.16 13.19 18.44
C GLU A 101 23.14 11.72 17.95
N GLY A 102 22.01 11.20 17.47
CA GLY A 102 21.85 9.79 17.05
C GLY A 102 22.12 9.52 15.57
N HIS A 103 21.78 10.46 14.69
CA HIS A 103 22.14 10.47 13.26
C HIS A 103 22.23 11.95 12.86
N GLY A 104 23.44 12.43 12.56
CA GLY A 104 23.77 13.86 12.58
C GLY A 104 22.91 14.72 11.67
N VAL A 105 21.95 15.45 12.27
CA VAL A 105 21.28 16.61 11.69
C VAL A 105 20.87 17.54 12.83
N GLU A 106 21.20 18.83 12.72
CA GLU A 106 20.94 19.85 13.74
C GLU A 106 19.47 19.93 14.15
N LYS A 107 19.20 19.89 15.46
CA LYS A 107 17.94 20.33 16.07
C LYS A 107 17.81 21.83 15.82
N ALA A 108 16.87 22.22 14.96
CA ALA A 108 16.40 23.60 14.97
C ALA A 108 15.57 23.80 16.24
N GLU A 109 15.98 24.77 17.05
CA GLU A 109 15.27 25.16 18.25
C GLU A 109 13.86 25.64 17.89
N VAL A 110 12.92 25.15 18.70
CA VAL A 110 11.50 25.49 18.74
C VAL A 110 11.29 26.99 18.57
N ASN A 111 10.67 27.40 17.47
CA ASN A 111 10.04 28.72 17.36
C ASN A 111 8.59 28.54 16.93
N ILE A 112 7.71 28.58 17.93
CA ILE A 112 6.30 28.85 17.74
C ILE A 112 6.16 30.29 17.24
N VAL A 113 5.85 30.51 15.97
CA VAL A 113 5.10 31.68 15.48
C VAL A 113 4.33 31.31 14.19
N ASP A 114 3.00 31.43 14.26
CA ASP A 114 2.00 31.61 13.19
C ASP A 114 2.29 31.04 11.79
N GLY A 115 1.55 29.99 11.42
CA GLY A 115 1.42 29.57 10.02
C GLY A 115 0.98 28.15 9.75
N ASP A 116 0.32 27.47 10.70
CA ASP A 116 -0.16 26.11 10.48
C ASP A 116 -1.19 26.10 9.34
N ILE A 117 -0.90 25.36 8.27
CA ILE A 117 -1.89 25.09 7.23
C ILE A 117 -2.90 24.15 7.91
N PRO A 118 -4.21 24.46 7.94
CA PRO A 118 -5.19 23.79 8.80
C PRO A 118 -5.36 22.26 8.62
N ASP A 119 -4.59 21.61 7.74
CA ASP A 119 -4.73 20.21 7.34
C ASP A 119 -3.43 19.39 7.31
N THR A 120 -2.30 19.88 7.87
CA THR A 120 -1.05 19.10 7.88
C THR A 120 -0.47 18.88 9.28
N ILE A 121 -0.43 17.63 9.72
CA ILE A 121 0.26 17.22 10.96
C ILE A 121 1.72 16.88 10.62
N ARG A 122 2.56 17.89 10.40
CA ARG A 122 4.00 17.69 10.16
C ARG A 122 4.77 17.79 11.47
N ASP A 123 5.64 16.81 11.73
CA ASP A 123 6.70 16.92 12.73
C ASP A 123 7.84 17.73 12.08
N GLU A 124 8.17 18.90 12.64
CA GLU A 124 9.24 19.76 12.12
C GLU A 124 10.64 19.38 12.64
N SER A 125 10.79 18.20 13.24
CA SER A 125 12.11 17.63 13.50
C SER A 125 12.71 17.05 12.21
N LYS A 126 13.96 17.42 11.91
CA LYS A 126 14.63 17.18 10.61
C LYS A 126 15.01 15.72 10.29
N GLU A 127 14.22 14.72 10.68
CA GLU A 127 14.14 13.43 9.99
C GLU A 127 12.78 12.75 10.23
N GLY A 128 11.90 12.78 9.21
CA GLY A 128 10.61 12.08 9.20
C GLY A 128 9.42 13.03 9.10
N GLU A 129 8.62 12.92 8.03
CA GLU A 129 7.49 13.86 7.80
C GLU A 129 6.31 13.64 8.77
N VAL A 130 6.23 12.45 9.37
CA VAL A 130 5.13 12.01 10.24
C VAL A 130 5.67 11.19 11.41
N SER A 131 5.01 11.27 12.56
CA SER A 131 5.35 10.47 13.73
C SER A 131 5.20 8.97 13.48
N HIS A 132 5.88 8.14 14.28
CA HIS A 132 5.78 6.68 14.24
C HIS A 132 4.34 6.15 14.31
N PHE A 133 3.51 6.76 15.16
CA PHE A 133 2.10 6.38 15.29
C PHE A 133 1.30 6.75 14.03
N GLN A 134 1.55 7.92 13.45
CA GLN A 134 0.88 8.34 12.22
C GLN A 134 1.30 7.51 11.01
N ALA A 135 2.58 7.17 10.90
CA ALA A 135 3.08 6.24 9.90
C ALA A 135 2.40 4.87 10.02
N LEU A 136 2.28 4.34 11.25
CA LEU A 136 1.55 3.12 11.52
C LEU A 136 0.07 3.24 11.14
N ALA A 137 -0.61 4.31 11.58
CA ALA A 137 -2.02 4.53 11.31
C ALA A 137 -2.31 4.62 9.80
N THR A 138 -1.44 5.30 9.05
CA THR A 138 -1.53 5.42 7.59
C THR A 138 -1.31 4.07 6.89
N ALA A 139 -0.33 3.28 7.36
CA ALA A 139 -0.09 1.94 6.80
C ALA A 139 -1.25 0.97 7.11
N VAL A 140 -1.81 1.03 8.32
CA VAL A 140 -2.95 0.20 8.74
C VAL A 140 -4.22 0.60 8.01
N SER A 141 -4.49 1.90 7.83
CA SER A 141 -5.66 2.36 7.09
C SER A 141 -5.62 1.94 5.63
N GLY A 142 -4.44 1.98 5.00
CA GLY A 142 -4.25 1.53 3.61
C GLY A 142 -4.37 0.01 3.43
N THR A 143 -4.22 -0.78 4.49
CA THR A 143 -4.25 -2.24 4.42
C THR A 143 -5.52 -2.86 5.00
N VAL A 144 -6.24 -2.18 5.90
CA VAL A 144 -7.49 -2.67 6.48
C VAL A 144 -8.66 -2.09 5.72
N GLY A 145 -9.23 -2.87 4.81
CA GLY A 145 -10.38 -2.48 4.00
C GLY A 145 -11.54 -3.48 4.02
N LEU A 146 -12.68 -3.05 3.48
CA LEU A 146 -13.87 -3.90 3.31
C LEU A 146 -13.55 -5.19 2.54
N GLY A 147 -12.65 -5.11 1.56
CA GLY A 147 -12.17 -6.26 0.79
C GLY A 147 -11.49 -7.33 1.66
N ASN A 148 -10.73 -6.96 2.68
CA ASN A 148 -10.09 -7.94 3.57
C ASN A 148 -11.12 -8.62 4.48
N ILE A 149 -12.11 -7.87 4.96
CA ILE A 149 -13.18 -8.42 5.80
C ILE A 149 -14.05 -9.38 4.99
N ALA A 150 -14.49 -8.97 3.80
CA ALA A 150 -15.28 -9.81 2.90
C ALA A 150 -14.47 -11.02 2.39
N GLY A 151 -13.19 -10.83 2.06
CA GLY A 151 -12.30 -11.90 1.60
C GLY A 151 -12.09 -12.98 2.66
N VAL A 152 -11.92 -12.60 3.93
CA VAL A 152 -11.87 -13.56 5.05
C VAL A 152 -13.18 -14.34 5.16
N ALA A 153 -14.34 -13.68 5.03
CA ALA A 153 -15.64 -14.34 5.11
C ALA A 153 -15.82 -15.37 3.98
N VAL A 154 -15.46 -15.03 2.73
CA VAL A 154 -15.50 -15.95 1.59
C VAL A 154 -14.52 -17.11 1.79
N ALA A 155 -13.30 -16.82 2.25
CA ALA A 155 -12.29 -17.85 2.51
C ALA A 155 -12.74 -18.88 3.56
N ILE A 156 -13.42 -18.43 4.63
CA ILE A 156 -13.99 -19.32 5.65
C ILE A 156 -15.20 -20.08 5.09
N ALA A 157 -16.06 -19.44 4.31
CA ALA A 157 -17.23 -20.08 3.72
C ALA A 157 -16.84 -21.22 2.76
N VAL A 158 -15.77 -21.05 1.99
CA VAL A 158 -15.28 -22.04 1.02
C VAL A 158 -14.31 -23.04 1.65
N GLY A 159 -13.36 -22.56 2.45
CA GLY A 159 -12.28 -23.38 3.04
C GLY A 159 -12.59 -23.97 4.42
N GLY A 160 -13.74 -23.63 5.00
CA GLY A 160 -14.14 -24.06 6.34
C GLY A 160 -13.39 -23.34 7.48
N PRO A 161 -13.67 -23.72 8.74
CA PRO A 161 -13.11 -23.04 9.91
C PRO A 161 -11.59 -23.17 10.04
N GLY A 162 -10.98 -24.18 9.40
CA GLY A 162 -9.52 -24.35 9.36
C GLY A 162 -8.78 -23.27 8.57
N ALA A 163 -9.47 -22.57 7.66
CA ALA A 163 -8.87 -21.49 6.87
C ALA A 163 -8.32 -20.37 7.76
N THR A 164 -9.05 -20.00 8.82
CA THR A 164 -8.65 -18.95 9.76
C THR A 164 -7.29 -19.23 10.41
N PHE A 165 -7.06 -20.47 10.83
CA PHE A 165 -5.78 -20.87 11.43
C PHE A 165 -4.61 -20.64 10.45
N TRP A 166 -4.78 -21.07 9.20
CA TRP A 166 -3.77 -20.91 8.17
C TRP A 166 -3.57 -19.44 7.75
N MET A 167 -4.63 -18.64 7.71
CA MET A 167 -4.54 -17.20 7.46
C MET A 167 -3.71 -16.49 8.53
N ILE A 168 -3.91 -16.82 9.81
CA ILE A 168 -3.11 -16.26 10.91
C ILE A 168 -1.64 -16.67 10.77
N MET A 169 -1.37 -17.95 10.51
CA MET A 169 0.00 -18.44 10.31
C MET A 169 0.70 -17.76 9.14
N CYS A 170 0.02 -17.62 7.99
CA CYS A 170 0.54 -16.91 6.82
C CYS A 170 0.77 -15.43 7.11
N GLY A 171 -0.12 -14.79 7.88
CA GLY A 171 0.04 -13.41 8.32
C GLY A 171 1.28 -13.24 9.21
N LEU A 172 1.49 -14.14 10.17
CA LEU A 172 2.65 -14.09 11.06
C LEU A 172 3.98 -14.22 10.32
N ILE A 173 4.10 -15.15 9.37
CA ILE A 173 5.32 -15.26 8.56
C ILE A 173 5.46 -14.07 7.59
N GLY A 174 4.35 -13.60 7.03
CA GLY A 174 4.31 -12.45 6.11
C GLY A 174 4.81 -11.14 6.72
N MET A 175 4.64 -10.95 8.04
CA MET A 175 5.23 -9.82 8.76
C MET A 175 6.75 -9.72 8.58
N SER A 176 7.44 -10.84 8.39
CA SER A 176 8.89 -10.84 8.15
C SER A 176 9.23 -10.24 6.79
N THR A 177 8.44 -10.53 5.75
CA THR A 177 8.60 -9.90 4.43
C THR A 177 8.38 -8.40 4.52
N LYS A 178 7.31 -7.96 5.20
CA LYS A 178 7.05 -6.53 5.39
C LYS A 178 8.12 -5.83 6.21
N PHE A 179 8.67 -6.49 7.23
CA PHE A 179 9.82 -5.98 7.98
C PHE A 179 11.02 -5.71 7.06
N VAL A 180 11.35 -6.63 6.15
CA VAL A 180 12.46 -6.47 5.20
C VAL A 180 12.17 -5.34 4.22
N GLU A 181 10.97 -5.27 3.67
CA GLU A 181 10.54 -4.22 2.74
C GLU A 181 10.66 -2.83 3.36
N CYS A 182 10.13 -2.63 4.58
CA CYS A 182 10.23 -1.36 5.28
C CYS A 182 11.68 -1.02 5.65
N THR A 183 12.46 -2.01 6.08
CA THR A 183 13.89 -1.80 6.40
C THR A 183 14.68 -1.34 5.17
N LEU A 184 14.42 -1.93 4.00
CA LEU A 184 15.03 -1.51 2.73
C LEU A 184 14.52 -0.14 2.30
N GLY A 185 13.23 0.15 2.51
CA GLY A 185 12.63 1.46 2.25
C GLY A 185 13.30 2.58 3.03
N VAL A 186 13.62 2.36 4.31
CA VAL A 186 14.36 3.33 5.14
C VAL A 186 15.83 3.39 4.74
N LYS A 187 16.48 2.25 4.53
CA LYS A 187 17.92 2.20 4.15
C LYS A 187 18.20 2.94 2.85
N TYR A 188 17.30 2.84 1.88
CA TYR A 188 17.41 3.50 0.58
C TYR A 188 16.33 4.57 0.42
N ARG A 189 16.06 5.39 1.44
CA ARG A 189 15.23 6.60 1.30
C ARG A 189 16.06 7.76 0.74
N ASP A 190 15.40 8.69 0.06
CA ASP A 190 15.96 9.97 -0.36
C ASP A 190 15.27 11.11 0.39
N VAL A 191 15.97 12.22 0.56
CA VAL A 191 15.42 13.43 1.17
C VAL A 191 15.57 14.55 0.16
N GLY A 192 14.45 15.11 -0.28
CA GLY A 192 14.40 16.25 -1.18
C GLY A 192 14.99 17.51 -0.56
N GLU A 193 15.30 18.50 -1.39
CA GLU A 193 15.81 19.80 -0.93
C GLU A 193 14.80 20.56 -0.04
N ASP A 194 13.52 20.24 -0.17
CA ASP A 194 12.39 20.72 0.62
C ASP A 194 12.16 19.91 1.92
N GLY A 195 12.99 18.90 2.18
CA GLY A 195 12.86 17.99 3.32
C GLY A 195 11.89 16.83 3.09
N THR A 196 11.28 16.69 1.91
CA THR A 196 10.34 15.60 1.64
C THR A 196 11.05 14.26 1.51
N VAL A 197 10.51 13.25 2.19
CA VAL A 197 11.13 11.92 2.27
C VAL A 197 10.54 11.00 1.22
N TYR A 198 11.39 10.50 0.32
CA TYR A 198 11.02 9.58 -0.73
C TYR A 198 11.56 8.18 -0.44
N GLY A 199 10.69 7.18 -0.34
CA GLY A 199 11.09 5.81 -0.03
C GLY A 199 10.19 4.76 -0.67
N GLY A 200 10.55 3.49 -0.48
CA GLY A 200 9.76 2.35 -0.94
C GLY A 200 10.40 1.54 -2.06
N PRO A 201 9.61 0.63 -2.69
CA PRO A 201 10.13 -0.35 -3.63
C PRO A 201 10.88 0.21 -4.81
N MET A 202 10.38 1.28 -5.44
CA MET A 202 11.05 1.89 -6.58
C MET A 202 12.47 2.40 -6.22
N TYR A 203 12.68 2.88 -4.99
CA TYR A 203 13.97 3.39 -4.54
C TYR A 203 14.96 2.30 -4.16
N TYR A 204 14.54 1.28 -3.39
CA TYR A 204 15.47 0.20 -3.03
C TYR A 204 15.74 -0.75 -4.20
N LEU A 205 14.82 -0.89 -5.17
CA LEU A 205 15.06 -1.66 -6.39
C LEU A 205 16.07 -0.96 -7.29
N SER A 206 15.92 0.34 -7.52
CA SER A 206 16.87 1.09 -8.36
C SER A 206 18.25 1.22 -7.72
N ARG A 207 18.33 1.59 -6.44
CA ARG A 207 19.61 1.81 -5.73
C ARG A 207 20.24 0.51 -5.25
N GLY A 208 19.48 -0.35 -4.58
CA GLY A 208 20.00 -1.60 -4.03
C GLY A 208 20.49 -2.56 -5.12
N LEU A 209 19.81 -2.64 -6.27
CA LEU A 209 20.33 -3.45 -7.38
C LEU A 209 21.50 -2.77 -8.11
N LYS A 210 21.55 -1.44 -8.16
CA LYS A 210 22.70 -0.71 -8.70
C LYS A 210 23.97 -0.98 -7.88
N GLU A 211 23.89 -0.99 -6.55
CA GLU A 211 25.02 -1.32 -5.67
C GLU A 211 25.53 -2.76 -5.88
N ASN A 212 24.62 -3.68 -6.22
CA ASN A 212 24.95 -5.07 -6.54
C ASN A 212 25.38 -5.28 -8.02
N GLY A 213 25.62 -4.21 -8.79
CA GLY A 213 26.08 -4.28 -10.18
C GLY A 213 24.97 -4.42 -11.25
N TYR A 214 23.69 -4.50 -10.85
CA TYR A 214 22.53 -4.70 -11.74
C TYR A 214 21.76 -3.39 -12.01
N LYS A 215 22.46 -2.33 -12.39
CA LYS A 215 21.87 -0.98 -12.59
C LYS A 215 20.66 -0.97 -13.54
N ARG A 216 20.76 -1.63 -14.70
CA ARG A 216 19.68 -1.64 -15.71
C ARG A 216 18.43 -2.36 -15.22
N LEU A 217 18.61 -3.51 -14.56
CA LEU A 217 17.51 -4.27 -13.98
C LEU A 217 16.81 -3.47 -12.88
N GLY A 218 17.58 -2.83 -12.00
CA GLY A 218 17.02 -1.97 -10.95
C GLY A 218 16.19 -0.81 -11.48
N GLN A 219 16.64 -0.17 -12.56
CA GLN A 219 15.88 0.92 -13.19
C GLN A 219 14.57 0.42 -13.81
N VAL A 220 14.58 -0.70 -14.52
CA VAL A 220 13.36 -1.29 -15.11
C VAL A 220 12.37 -1.67 -14.02
N LEU A 221 12.82 -2.40 -12.99
CA LEU A 221 11.95 -2.82 -11.89
C LEU A 221 11.39 -1.63 -11.10
N ALA A 222 12.18 -0.56 -10.92
CA ALA A 222 11.69 0.64 -10.25
C ALA A 222 10.56 1.33 -11.02
N VAL A 223 10.62 1.37 -12.35
CA VAL A 223 9.54 1.93 -13.19
C VAL A 223 8.29 1.05 -13.16
N VAL A 224 8.45 -0.28 -13.12
CA VAL A 224 7.31 -1.20 -13.04
C VAL A 224 6.58 -1.11 -11.69
N PHE A 225 7.30 -0.77 -10.63
CA PHE A 225 6.75 -0.65 -9.26
C PHE A 225 6.31 0.77 -8.88
N ALA A 226 6.63 1.78 -9.68
CA ALA A 226 6.26 3.18 -9.46
C ALA A 226 4.89 3.49 -10.07
#